data_AF-A0A1X2IDZ2-F1
#
_entry.id   AF-A0A1X2IDZ2-F1
#
_cell.length_a   1.000
_cell.length_b   1.000
_cell.length_c   1.000
_cell.angle_alpha   90.00
_cell.angle_beta   90.00
_cell.angle_gamma   90.00
#
_symmetry.space_group_name_H-M   'P 1'
#
loop_
_entity.id
_entity.type
_entity.pdbx_description
1 polymer ?
#
loop_
_entity_poly.entity_id
_entity_poly.type
_entity_poly.pdbx_seq_one_letter_code
_entity_poly.pdbx_strand_id
1 'polypeptide(L)'
;MDIQVMDSHEQWAELFGYASIACWIVVFTPQLYENYSRKNTDGVSIPFLLLWIFGDIFNLLGAVLENLMLTVLLLAFYYLFADCLLMGQVLYYRYIFGTRTRNLFGQSTCSSSSSSSNNNNNRNKSKINTNDETIVDTMDTTATANLASPLSPRQQVDSNDETSPLLTRTSSNDSGSDTVLSHSQSEHTRWIVRLFFILSVLLWLVLLLGSALYFFWPWTKDKVDLSQWHLLSQSLGWLSALLYCCSRIPQIMQNFRNESVEGLSLTMFVFSVVGNLTYCVSIFMKSMDRTYLLINFPWLLGSGGTLFFDFTIFFQFYTYQQHRKSNTLSQ
;
A
#
# COMPACT_ATOMS: atom_id res chain seq x y z
N MET A 1 3.45 50.61 -25.10
CA MET A 1 3.06 49.40 -24.35
C MET A 1 3.66 48.27 -25.14
N ASP A 2 4.94 48.00 -24.90
CA ASP A 2 5.69 47.02 -25.67
C ASP A 2 5.26 45.64 -25.18
N ILE A 3 4.49 44.96 -26.02
CA ILE A 3 4.20 43.54 -25.85
C ILE A 3 5.54 42.85 -26.12
N GLN A 4 6.32 42.59 -25.08
CA GLN A 4 7.44 41.65 -25.17
C GLN A 4 6.84 40.32 -25.63
N VAL A 5 7.10 39.97 -26.89
CA VAL A 5 6.82 38.64 -27.41
C VAL A 5 7.71 37.69 -26.62
N MET A 6 7.10 36.93 -25.71
CA MET A 6 7.79 35.92 -24.91
C MET A 6 8.43 34.90 -25.85
N ASP A 7 9.71 34.58 -25.64
CA ASP A 7 10.44 33.62 -26.45
C ASP A 7 9.72 32.25 -26.41
N SER A 8 9.75 31.53 -27.53
CA SER A 8 9.00 30.26 -27.66
C SER A 8 9.36 29.25 -26.57
N HIS A 9 10.60 29.23 -26.10
CA HIS A 9 11.06 28.33 -25.03
C HIS A 9 10.43 28.67 -23.67
N GLU A 10 10.21 29.95 -23.37
CA GLU A 10 9.55 30.38 -22.14
C GLU A 10 8.07 29.99 -22.12
N GLN A 11 7.39 30.13 -23.26
CA GLN A 11 6.00 29.66 -23.43
C GLN A 11 5.86 28.16 -23.17
N TRP A 12 6.79 27.36 -23.71
CA TRP A 12 6.81 25.92 -23.45
C TRP A 12 7.11 25.60 -21.98
N ALA A 13 8.08 26.30 -21.37
CA ALA A 13 8.40 26.12 -19.96
C ALA A 13 7.17 26.37 -19.07
N GLU A 14 6.44 27.46 -19.32
CA GLU A 14 5.20 27.78 -18.60
C GLU A 14 4.11 26.73 -18.82
N LEU A 15 3.88 26.29 -20.06
CA LEU A 15 2.89 25.27 -20.37
C LEU A 15 3.16 23.96 -19.61
N PHE A 16 4.40 23.48 -19.64
CA PHE A 16 4.78 22.26 -18.92
C PHE A 16 4.72 22.46 -17.39
N GLY A 17 5.05 23.65 -16.90
CA GLY A 17 4.88 24.01 -15.49
C GLY A 17 3.42 23.96 -15.03
N TYR A 18 2.50 24.54 -15.81
CA TYR A 18 1.07 24.48 -15.51
C TYR A 18 0.49 23.07 -15.63
N ALA A 19 0.93 22.29 -16.63
CA ALA A 19 0.56 20.89 -16.76
C ALA A 19 0.99 20.07 -15.54
N SER A 20 2.18 20.35 -15.01
CA SER A 20 2.67 19.73 -13.78
C SER A 20 1.77 20.07 -12.59
N ILE A 21 1.50 21.36 -12.36
CA ILE A 21 0.63 21.81 -11.26
C ILE A 21 -0.76 21.17 -11.36
N ALA A 22 -1.34 21.07 -12.56
CA ALA A 22 -2.63 20.43 -12.78
C ALA A 22 -2.62 18.95 -12.38
N CYS A 23 -1.56 18.21 -12.71
CA CYS A 23 -1.40 16.81 -12.30
C CYS A 23 -1.30 16.68 -10.77
N TRP A 24 -0.52 17.55 -10.14
CA TRP A 24 -0.29 17.54 -8.71
C TRP A 24 -1.52 17.96 -7.89
N ILE A 25 -2.37 18.84 -8.41
CA ILE A 25 -3.63 19.19 -7.76
C ILE A 25 -4.51 17.93 -7.61
N VAL A 26 -4.60 17.07 -8.62
CA VAL A 26 -5.52 15.92 -8.60
C VAL A 26 -4.86 14.61 -8.13
N VAL A 27 -3.55 14.60 -7.87
CA VAL A 27 -2.75 13.38 -7.65
C VAL A 27 -3.29 12.50 -6.51
N PHE A 28 -3.81 13.10 -5.44
CA PHE A 28 -4.31 12.38 -4.26
C PHE A 28 -5.70 11.77 -4.45
N THR A 29 -6.49 12.33 -5.37
CA THR A 29 -7.90 11.95 -5.57
C THR A 29 -8.07 10.46 -5.87
N PRO A 30 -7.29 9.82 -6.76
CA PRO A 30 -7.44 8.40 -7.04
C PRO A 30 -7.20 7.50 -5.84
N GLN A 31 -6.20 7.79 -5.00
CA GLN A 31 -5.92 6.97 -3.82
C GLN A 31 -6.95 7.20 -2.71
N LEU A 32 -7.38 8.45 -2.49
CA LEU A 32 -8.47 8.77 -1.57
C LEU A 32 -9.75 8.03 -1.96
N TYR A 33 -10.05 7.98 -3.26
CA TYR A 33 -11.19 7.24 -3.79
C TYR A 33 -11.02 5.72 -3.62
N GLU A 34 -9.86 5.15 -3.96
CA GLU A 34 -9.59 3.71 -3.84
C GLU A 34 -9.78 3.24 -2.38
N ASN A 35 -9.21 3.98 -1.43
CA ASN A 35 -9.36 3.74 0.00
C ASN A 35 -10.84 3.81 0.44
N TYR A 36 -11.57 4.82 -0.04
CA TYR A 36 -12.99 4.97 0.27
C TYR A 36 -13.82 3.82 -0.31
N SER A 37 -13.55 3.39 -1.53
CA SER A 37 -14.30 2.32 -2.20
C SER A 37 -14.02 0.96 -1.56
N ARG A 38 -12.75 0.67 -1.23
CA ARG A 38 -12.34 -0.63 -0.68
C ARG A 38 -12.62 -0.80 0.80
N LYS A 39 -12.64 0.29 1.58
CA LYS A 39 -12.66 0.26 3.06
C LYS A 39 -11.50 -0.54 3.67
N ASN A 40 -10.45 -0.77 2.88
CA ASN A 40 -9.22 -1.45 3.27
C ASN A 40 -8.06 -0.69 2.62
N THR A 41 -7.04 -0.37 3.41
CA THR A 41 -5.88 0.42 3.02
C THR A 41 -4.57 -0.34 3.24
N ASP A 42 -4.62 -1.68 3.28
CA ASP A 42 -3.43 -2.49 3.56
C ASP A 42 -2.35 -2.45 2.47
N GLY A 43 -2.73 -2.06 1.25
CA GLY A 43 -1.82 -1.79 0.15
C GLY A 43 -0.97 -0.53 0.30
N VAL A 44 -1.39 0.42 1.15
CA VAL A 44 -0.69 1.71 1.30
C VAL A 44 0.32 1.65 2.45
N SER A 45 1.52 2.16 2.20
CA SER A 45 2.61 2.22 3.16
C SER A 45 2.52 3.45 4.05
N ILE A 46 2.42 3.22 5.37
CA ILE A 46 2.44 4.30 6.36
C ILE A 46 3.79 5.04 6.33
N PRO A 47 4.97 4.37 6.30
CA PRO A 47 6.24 5.07 6.19
C PRO A 47 6.39 5.89 4.90
N PHE A 48 5.83 5.44 3.78
CA PHE A 48 5.77 6.23 2.54
C PHE A 48 5.03 7.55 2.76
N LEU A 49 3.83 7.50 3.33
CA LEU A 49 3.03 8.69 3.63
C LEU A 49 3.69 9.59 4.69
N LEU A 50 4.37 9.03 5.68
CA LEU A 50 5.10 9.82 6.68
C LEU A 50 6.24 10.60 6.04
N LEU A 51 7.00 9.99 5.14
CA LEU A 51 8.09 10.66 4.43
C LEU A 51 7.58 11.78 3.51
N TRP A 52 6.40 11.62 2.92
CA TRP A 52 5.74 12.71 2.19
C TRP A 52 5.33 13.86 3.10
N ILE A 53 4.64 13.58 4.22
CA ILE A 53 4.29 14.62 5.20
C ILE A 53 5.53 15.40 5.65
N PHE A 54 6.63 14.71 5.97
CA PHE A 54 7.86 15.39 6.34
C PHE A 54 8.44 16.22 5.19
N GLY A 55 8.45 15.71 3.96
CA GLY A 55 8.87 16.45 2.78
C GLY A 55 8.04 17.72 2.58
N ASP A 56 6.72 17.62 2.70
CA ASP A 56 5.77 18.71 2.55
C ASP A 56 5.91 19.76 3.66
N ILE A 57 6.19 19.35 4.89
CA ILE A 57 6.52 20.27 5.99
C ILE A 57 7.77 21.08 5.63
N PHE A 58 8.86 20.43 5.18
CA PHE A 58 10.08 21.15 4.81
C PHE A 58 9.90 22.06 3.60
N ASN A 59 9.11 21.63 2.60
CA ASN A 59 8.76 22.47 1.46
C ASN A 59 7.95 23.70 1.88
N LEU A 60 6.95 23.54 2.77
CA LEU A 60 6.18 24.66 3.30
C LEU A 60 7.05 25.61 4.12
N LEU A 61 7.93 25.08 4.98
CA LEU A 61 8.88 25.89 5.74
C LEU A 61 9.83 26.66 4.82
N GLY A 62 10.36 26.02 3.78
CA GLY A 62 11.19 26.69 2.78
C GLY A 62 10.45 27.84 2.07
N ALA A 63 9.20 27.61 1.68
CA ALA A 63 8.37 28.64 1.05
C ALA A 63 8.09 29.84 1.96
N VAL A 64 7.85 29.60 3.25
CA VAL A 64 7.66 30.67 4.26
C VAL A 64 8.96 31.45 4.48
N LEU A 65 10.07 30.74 4.67
CA LEU A 65 11.37 31.35 4.99
C LEU A 65 11.89 32.25 3.87
N GLU A 66 11.64 31.86 2.62
CA GLU A 66 12.01 32.63 1.43
C GLU A 66 10.97 33.67 1.01
N ASN A 67 9.90 33.85 1.81
CA ASN A 67 8.80 34.78 1.51
C ASN A 67 8.28 34.63 0.08
N LEU A 68 8.12 33.38 -0.37
CA LEU A 68 7.64 33.10 -1.73
C LEU A 68 6.22 33.64 -1.94
N MET A 69 5.86 33.81 -3.21
CA MET A 69 4.55 34.35 -3.59
C MET A 69 3.41 33.54 -2.95
N LEU A 70 2.33 34.22 -2.57
CA LEU A 70 1.18 33.61 -1.88
C LEU A 70 0.66 32.34 -2.57
N THR A 71 0.70 32.28 -3.89
CA THR A 71 0.26 31.10 -4.66
C THR A 71 1.10 29.86 -4.34
N VAL A 72 2.42 29.99 -4.19
CA VAL A 72 3.32 28.88 -3.84
C VAL A 72 3.06 28.44 -2.39
N LEU A 73 2.81 29.39 -1.50
CA LEU A 73 2.48 29.10 -0.11
C LEU A 73 1.15 28.34 0.01
N LEU A 74 0.11 28.76 -0.72
CA LEU A 74 -1.17 28.07 -0.76
C LEU A 74 -1.04 26.65 -1.32
N LEU A 75 -0.18 26.46 -2.33
CA LEU A 75 0.05 25.14 -2.92
C LEU A 75 0.80 24.20 -1.95
N ALA A 76 1.80 24.69 -1.24
CA ALA A 76 2.51 23.92 -0.22
C ALA A 76 1.58 23.52 0.94
N PHE A 77 0.70 24.43 1.37
CA PHE A 77 -0.31 24.11 2.37
C PHE A 77 -1.31 23.06 1.86
N TYR A 78 -1.73 23.17 0.59
CA TYR A 78 -2.62 22.20 -0.04
C TYR A 78 -2.04 20.79 -0.03
N TYR A 79 -0.78 20.61 -0.42
CA TYR A 79 -0.15 19.29 -0.43
C TYR A 79 -0.06 18.68 0.98
N LEU A 80 0.42 19.46 1.95
CA LEU A 80 0.50 19.01 3.33
C LEU A 80 -0.89 18.61 3.89
N PHE A 81 -1.93 19.39 3.55
CA PHE A 81 -3.30 19.06 3.93
C PHE A 81 -3.79 17.76 3.28
N ALA A 82 -3.55 17.58 1.97
CA ALA A 82 -3.97 16.39 1.23
C ALA A 82 -3.26 15.12 1.75
N ASP A 83 -1.97 15.23 2.10
CA ASP A 83 -1.20 14.17 2.74
C ASP A 83 -1.77 13.78 4.11
N CYS A 84 -2.10 14.78 4.94
CA CYS A 84 -2.72 14.55 6.25
C CYS A 84 -4.10 13.90 6.10
N LEU A 85 -4.88 14.32 5.09
CA LEU A 85 -6.18 13.73 4.78
C LEU A 85 -6.04 12.26 4.37
N LEU A 86 -5.08 11.95 3.48
CA LEU A 86 -4.81 10.59 3.03
C LEU A 86 -4.31 9.71 4.19
N MET A 87 -3.37 10.20 4.99
CA MET A 87 -2.90 9.52 6.20
C MET A 87 -4.04 9.26 7.18
N GLY A 88 -4.85 10.28 7.47
CA GLY A 88 -6.01 10.15 8.35
C GLY A 88 -6.99 9.09 7.86
N GLN A 89 -7.22 9.02 6.55
CA GLN A 89 -8.07 8.00 5.94
C GLN A 89 -7.48 6.58 6.08
N VAL A 90 -6.17 6.42 5.88
CA VAL A 90 -5.47 5.13 6.09
C VAL A 90 -5.57 4.69 7.55
N LEU A 91 -5.31 5.59 8.50
CA LEU A 91 -5.41 5.28 9.93
C LEU A 91 -6.85 4.92 10.33
N TYR A 92 -7.84 5.64 9.79
CA TYR A 92 -9.25 5.39 10.07
C TYR A 92 -9.68 3.98 9.62
N TYR A 93 -9.40 3.60 8.38
CA TYR A 93 -9.84 2.29 7.87
C TYR A 93 -9.07 1.13 8.51
N ARG A 94 -7.76 1.29 8.72
CA ARG A 94 -6.91 0.23 9.29
C ARG A 94 -7.19 -0.04 10.77
N TYR A 95 -7.38 1.01 11.58
CA TYR A 95 -7.46 0.85 13.04
C TYR A 95 -8.88 0.97 13.61
N ILE A 96 -9.68 1.91 13.12
CA ILE A 96 -11.02 2.18 13.68
C ILE A 96 -12.06 1.29 13.02
N PHE A 97 -12.15 1.34 11.69
CA PHE A 97 -13.16 0.58 10.95
C PHE A 97 -12.93 -0.92 11.08
N GLY A 98 -11.70 -1.40 10.92
CA GLY A 98 -11.36 -2.82 11.07
C GLY A 98 -11.73 -3.40 12.44
N THR A 99 -11.54 -2.63 13.51
CA THR A 99 -11.89 -3.05 14.88
C THR A 99 -13.40 -3.10 15.07
N ARG A 100 -14.14 -2.08 14.61
CA ARG A 100 -15.60 -2.03 14.71
C ARG A 100 -16.26 -3.20 13.98
N THR A 101 -15.81 -3.48 12.76
CA THR A 101 -16.32 -4.59 11.94
C THR A 101 -16.06 -5.95 12.60
N ARG A 102 -14.85 -6.18 13.12
CA ARG A 102 -14.51 -7.42 13.84
C ARG A 102 -15.39 -7.64 15.07
N ASN A 103 -15.66 -6.58 15.84
CA ASN A 103 -16.51 -6.67 17.03
C ASN A 103 -17.98 -6.97 16.69
N LEU A 104 -18.52 -6.34 15.63
CA LEU A 104 -19.89 -6.61 15.15
C LEU A 104 -20.09 -8.07 14.70
N PHE A 105 -19.14 -8.61 13.93
CA PHE A 105 -19.23 -9.99 13.45
C PHE A 105 -18.87 -11.03 14.51
N GLY A 106 -17.93 -10.73 15.42
CA GLY A 106 -17.56 -11.62 16.53
C GLY A 106 -18.66 -11.79 17.58
N GLN A 107 -19.58 -10.82 17.69
CA GLN A 107 -20.74 -10.93 18.58
C GLN A 107 -21.85 -11.81 17.97
N SER A 108 -22.01 -11.82 16.64
CA SER A 108 -23.05 -12.59 15.95
C SER A 108 -22.80 -14.11 15.96
N THR A 109 -21.52 -14.54 15.98
CA THR A 109 -21.14 -15.96 16.05
C THR A 109 -21.28 -16.57 17.45
N CYS A 110 -21.10 -15.77 18.52
CA CYS A 110 -21.27 -16.24 19.91
C CYS A 110 -22.74 -16.28 20.37
N SER A 111 -23.63 -15.49 19.76
CA SER A 111 -25.07 -15.52 20.07
C SER A 111 -25.81 -16.69 19.42
N SER A 112 -25.20 -17.38 18.45
CA SER A 112 -25.82 -18.53 17.76
C SER A 112 -25.54 -19.87 18.45
N SER A 113 -24.57 -19.93 19.38
CA SER A 113 -24.17 -21.14 20.12
C SER A 113 -24.77 -21.24 21.54
N SER A 114 -25.65 -20.31 21.93
CA SER A 114 -26.30 -20.29 23.26
C SER A 114 -27.78 -20.70 23.24
N SER A 115 -28.31 -21.21 22.12
CA SER A 115 -29.68 -21.73 22.00
C SER A 115 -29.74 -23.26 21.85
N SER A 116 -29.06 -23.99 22.74
CA SER A 116 -29.31 -25.42 22.96
C SER A 116 -28.77 -25.83 24.32
N SER A 117 -29.46 -25.38 25.37
CA SER A 117 -29.40 -26.05 26.66
C SER A 117 -30.76 -25.89 27.32
N ASN A 118 -31.65 -26.83 27.01
CA ASN A 118 -32.78 -27.10 27.87
C ASN A 118 -32.99 -28.62 27.98
N ASN A 119 -33.03 -29.07 29.24
CA ASN A 119 -33.50 -30.35 29.76
C ASN A 119 -32.69 -31.63 29.52
N ASN A 120 -32.01 -32.10 30.57
CA ASN A 120 -32.61 -33.06 31.51
C ASN A 120 -31.57 -33.56 32.51
N ASN A 121 -31.81 -33.40 33.81
CA ASN A 121 -31.42 -34.38 34.81
C ASN A 121 -32.18 -34.15 36.12
N ASN A 122 -33.30 -34.86 36.25
CA ASN A 122 -33.85 -35.24 37.55
C ASN A 122 -33.44 -36.69 37.83
N ARG A 123 -32.70 -36.94 38.91
CA ARG A 123 -32.83 -38.18 39.68
C ARG A 123 -32.44 -38.02 41.16
N ASN A 124 -33.50 -38.10 41.98
CA ASN A 124 -33.64 -38.77 43.28
C ASN A 124 -33.02 -38.17 44.56
N LYS A 125 -33.90 -37.70 45.47
CA LYS A 125 -34.06 -38.31 46.82
C LYS A 125 -35.35 -37.89 47.56
N SER A 126 -35.84 -38.84 48.36
CA SER A 126 -36.89 -38.80 49.40
C SER A 126 -38.35 -38.88 48.90
N LYS A 127 -39.11 -39.96 49.13
CA LYS A 127 -39.71 -40.60 50.35
C LYS A 127 -41.13 -40.07 50.63
N ILE A 128 -42.06 -41.04 50.76
CA ILE A 128 -43.35 -41.06 51.49
C ILE A 128 -44.63 -41.16 50.62
N ASN A 129 -45.42 -42.17 51.03
CA ASN A 129 -46.82 -42.60 50.76
C ASN A 129 -47.80 -41.48 50.30
N THR A 130 -48.93 -41.76 49.63
CA THR A 130 -50.06 -42.66 49.99
C THR A 130 -51.08 -42.67 48.83
N ASN A 131 -51.72 -43.84 48.63
CA ASN A 131 -53.11 -44.17 48.21
C ASN A 131 -53.91 -43.40 47.13
N ASP A 132 -54.83 -44.20 46.54
CA ASP A 132 -56.02 -43.88 45.72
C ASP A 132 -55.78 -43.55 44.23
N GLU A 133 -56.62 -43.93 43.27
CA GLU A 133 -57.64 -44.97 43.03
C GLU A 133 -58.06 -44.71 41.56
N THR A 134 -58.55 -45.71 40.82
CA THR A 134 -59.43 -45.58 39.60
C THR A 134 -58.83 -44.91 38.32
N ILE A 135 -59.26 -45.12 37.05
CA ILE A 135 -60.17 -46.00 36.28
C ILE A 135 -59.90 -45.66 34.78
N VAL A 136 -59.75 -46.69 33.92
CA VAL A 136 -60.34 -46.87 32.56
C VAL A 136 -59.87 -46.05 31.33
N ASP A 137 -59.63 -46.83 30.24
CA ASP A 137 -59.69 -46.60 28.77
C ASP A 137 -58.77 -45.54 28.11
N THR A 138 -58.30 -45.66 26.87
CA THR A 138 -58.72 -46.45 25.68
C THR A 138 -57.54 -46.65 24.70
N MET A 139 -57.73 -47.60 23.80
CA MET A 139 -56.91 -48.02 22.64
C MET A 139 -56.60 -46.93 21.59
N ASP A 140 -55.43 -47.03 20.94
CA ASP A 140 -55.28 -47.32 19.50
C ASP A 140 -53.78 -47.48 19.14
N THR A 141 -53.28 -48.66 18.71
CA THR A 141 -53.39 -49.35 17.40
C THR A 141 -52.24 -48.98 16.43
N THR A 142 -51.21 -49.85 16.46
CA THR A 142 -50.37 -50.41 15.38
C THR A 142 -49.67 -49.52 14.33
N ALA A 143 -48.34 -49.66 14.24
CA ALA A 143 -47.60 -50.27 13.11
C ALA A 143 -46.08 -50.14 13.38
N THR A 144 -45.36 -51.20 13.79
CA THR A 144 -44.55 -52.12 12.94
C THR A 144 -43.59 -51.38 11.98
N ALA A 145 -42.27 -51.60 11.93
CA ALA A 145 -41.43 -52.67 12.44
C ALA A 145 -39.94 -52.27 12.34
N ASN A 146 -39.11 -52.82 13.24
CA ASN A 146 -37.86 -53.56 12.99
C ASN A 146 -36.73 -52.88 12.17
N LEU A 147 -35.43 -53.01 12.41
CA LEU A 147 -34.50 -53.78 13.27
C LEU A 147 -33.14 -53.34 12.66
N ALA A 148 -32.10 -52.90 13.36
CA ALA A 148 -31.10 -53.74 14.01
C ALA A 148 -29.85 -52.86 14.21
N SER A 149 -29.31 -52.84 15.42
CA SER A 149 -27.91 -52.48 15.70
C SER A 149 -26.98 -53.60 15.20
N PRO A 150 -25.68 -53.34 14.98
CA PRO A 150 -24.75 -53.87 15.98
C PRO A 150 -23.44 -53.09 16.22
N LEU A 151 -23.03 -53.11 17.50
CA LEU A 151 -21.70 -53.40 18.02
C LEU A 151 -20.53 -52.40 17.81
N SER A 152 -20.13 -51.79 18.94
CA SER A 152 -18.78 -51.28 19.21
C SER A 152 -17.80 -52.45 19.48
N PRO A 153 -16.49 -52.20 19.37
CA PRO A 153 -15.66 -52.35 20.57
C PRO A 153 -14.81 -51.12 20.90
N ARG A 154 -14.78 -50.83 22.20
CA ARG A 154 -13.97 -49.84 22.92
C ARG A 154 -12.53 -50.35 23.06
N GLN A 155 -11.53 -49.53 22.74
CA GLN A 155 -10.15 -49.76 23.14
C GLN A 155 -9.61 -48.50 23.80
N GLN A 156 -9.37 -48.58 25.11
CA GLN A 156 -8.58 -47.62 25.89
C GLN A 156 -7.09 -47.85 25.60
N VAL A 157 -6.37 -46.79 25.25
CA VAL A 157 -4.93 -46.68 25.48
C VAL A 157 -4.66 -45.26 25.98
N ASP A 158 -4.21 -45.18 27.24
CA ASP A 158 -3.55 -44.01 27.83
C ASP A 158 -2.13 -43.91 27.28
N SER A 159 -1.69 -42.73 26.84
CA SER A 159 -0.36 -42.19 27.15
C SER A 159 -0.14 -40.80 26.50
N ASN A 160 0.46 -39.93 27.30
CA ASN A 160 0.76 -38.52 27.05
C ASN A 160 1.72 -38.26 25.87
N ASP A 161 1.69 -36.99 25.44
CA ASP A 161 2.65 -36.27 24.58
C ASP A 161 2.81 -36.74 23.13
N GLU A 162 2.36 -35.91 22.18
CA GLU A 162 3.29 -35.16 21.32
C GLU A 162 2.53 -34.21 20.38
N THR A 163 2.98 -32.96 20.38
CA THR A 163 2.62 -31.89 19.44
C THR A 163 2.92 -32.31 18.00
N SER A 164 1.89 -32.69 17.25
CA SER A 164 1.94 -32.79 15.78
C SER A 164 0.58 -32.41 15.20
N PRO A 165 0.49 -31.53 14.19
CA PRO A 165 -0.79 -31.17 13.59
C PRO A 165 -1.35 -32.34 12.81
N LEU A 166 -2.59 -32.66 13.15
CA LEU A 166 -3.47 -33.67 12.58
C LEU A 166 -3.86 -33.30 11.14
N LEU A 167 -3.16 -33.87 10.14
CA LEU A 167 -3.70 -34.03 8.79
C LEU A 167 -3.62 -35.50 8.40
N THR A 168 -4.77 -36.16 8.50
CA THR A 168 -5.02 -37.48 7.92
C THR A 168 -4.92 -37.38 6.41
N ARG A 169 -3.87 -38.01 5.87
CA ARG A 169 -3.64 -38.28 4.45
C ARG A 169 -4.82 -39.09 3.90
N THR A 170 -5.56 -38.53 2.96
CA THR A 170 -6.30 -39.30 1.96
C THR A 170 -5.92 -38.78 0.58
N SER A 171 -5.57 -39.73 -0.28
CA SER A 171 -4.85 -39.59 -1.54
C SER A 171 -5.48 -38.61 -2.54
N SER A 172 -4.71 -37.63 -2.98
CA SER A 172 -4.69 -37.15 -4.37
C SER A 172 -3.27 -36.70 -4.70
N ASN A 173 -2.59 -37.43 -5.59
CA ASN A 173 -1.21 -37.21 -6.00
C ASN A 173 -1.01 -35.97 -6.90
N ASP A 174 -1.96 -35.03 -6.93
CA ASP A 174 -1.96 -33.89 -7.86
C ASP A 174 -1.65 -32.55 -7.15
N SER A 175 -1.80 -32.49 -5.83
CA SER A 175 -1.60 -31.26 -5.04
C SER A 175 -0.13 -30.92 -4.75
N GLY A 176 0.78 -31.89 -4.91
CA GLY A 176 2.22 -31.69 -4.70
C GLY A 176 2.89 -30.90 -5.84
N SER A 177 2.46 -31.12 -7.09
CA SER A 177 2.95 -30.39 -8.26
C SER A 177 2.55 -28.92 -8.23
N ASP A 178 1.28 -28.63 -7.94
CA ASP A 178 0.76 -27.26 -7.95
C ASP A 178 1.36 -26.39 -6.84
N THR A 179 1.60 -26.98 -5.67
CA THR A 179 2.24 -26.27 -4.54
C THR A 179 3.71 -25.96 -4.84
N VAL A 180 4.43 -26.87 -5.49
CA VAL A 180 5.84 -26.66 -5.88
C VAL A 180 5.96 -25.66 -7.05
N LEU A 181 5.07 -25.74 -8.04
CA LEU A 181 5.03 -24.80 -9.17
C LEU A 181 4.69 -23.38 -8.72
N SER A 182 3.66 -23.22 -7.89
CA SER A 182 3.27 -21.90 -7.35
C SER A 182 4.35 -21.27 -6.47
N HIS A 183 5.04 -22.06 -5.63
CA HIS A 183 6.16 -21.58 -4.83
C HIS A 183 7.35 -21.15 -5.71
N SER A 184 7.70 -21.94 -6.73
CA SER A 184 8.80 -21.63 -7.66
C SER A 184 8.50 -20.35 -8.46
N GLN A 185 7.26 -20.18 -8.92
CA GLN A 185 6.84 -19.00 -9.68
C GLN A 185 6.85 -17.72 -8.83
N SER A 186 6.49 -17.82 -7.55
CA SER A 186 6.57 -16.73 -6.57
C SER A 186 8.03 -16.32 -6.27
N GLU A 187 8.95 -17.28 -6.08
CA GLU A 187 10.39 -16.99 -5.92
C GLU A 187 10.99 -16.29 -7.15
N HIS A 188 10.69 -16.80 -8.34
CA HIS A 188 11.16 -16.21 -9.59
C HIS A 188 10.66 -14.77 -9.76
N THR A 189 9.37 -14.54 -9.45
CA THR A 189 8.77 -13.19 -9.46
C THR A 189 9.48 -12.24 -8.50
N ARG A 190 9.75 -12.69 -7.27
CA ARG A 190 10.50 -11.91 -6.26
C ARG A 190 11.91 -11.57 -6.76
N TRP A 191 12.60 -12.53 -7.36
CA TRP A 191 13.96 -12.31 -7.85
C TRP A 191 14.01 -11.26 -8.97
N ILE A 192 13.08 -11.33 -9.93
CA ILE A 192 12.98 -10.34 -11.02
C ILE A 192 12.70 -8.94 -10.45
N VAL A 193 11.76 -8.80 -9.52
CA VAL A 193 11.44 -7.50 -8.89
C VAL A 193 12.65 -6.92 -8.15
N ARG A 194 13.40 -7.76 -7.42
CA ARG A 194 14.64 -7.33 -6.74
C ARG A 194 15.69 -6.85 -7.73
N LEU A 195 15.91 -7.60 -8.82
CA LEU A 195 16.86 -7.23 -9.86
C LEU A 195 16.49 -5.89 -10.50
N PHE A 196 15.21 -5.69 -10.83
CA PHE A 196 14.72 -4.44 -11.40
C PHE A 196 14.93 -3.25 -10.46
N PHE A 197 14.65 -3.43 -9.16
CA PHE A 197 14.88 -2.38 -8.16
C PHE A 197 16.37 -2.03 -8.03
N ILE A 198 17.26 -3.04 -7.96
CA ILE A 198 18.71 -2.82 -7.90
C ILE A 198 19.19 -2.06 -9.14
N LEU A 199 18.74 -2.46 -10.34
CA LEU A 199 19.08 -1.76 -11.58
C LEU A 199 18.60 -0.30 -11.58
N SER A 200 17.39 -0.06 -11.07
CA SER A 200 16.83 1.30 -10.94
C SER A 200 17.66 2.17 -9.98
N VAL A 201 18.10 1.62 -8.85
CA VAL A 201 19.01 2.30 -7.90
C VAL A 201 20.37 2.58 -8.55
N LEU A 202 20.94 1.61 -9.26
CA LEU A 202 22.23 1.78 -9.95
C LEU A 202 22.15 2.88 -11.01
N LEU A 203 21.08 2.91 -11.81
CA LEU A 203 20.87 3.94 -12.82
C LEU A 203 20.72 5.33 -12.20
N TRP A 204 20.00 5.42 -11.08
CA TRP A 204 19.90 6.67 -10.32
C TRP A 204 21.26 7.15 -9.77
N LEU A 205 22.08 6.24 -9.23
CA LEU A 205 23.43 6.56 -8.76
C LEU A 205 24.37 6.99 -9.90
N VAL A 206 24.27 6.34 -11.07
CA VAL A 206 25.02 6.74 -12.27
C VAL A 206 24.60 8.14 -12.72
N LEU A 207 23.30 8.46 -12.70
CA LEU A 207 22.82 9.81 -13.02
C LEU A 207 23.33 10.85 -12.03
N LEU A 208 23.35 10.54 -10.73
CA LEU A 208 23.92 11.41 -9.71
C LEU A 208 25.41 11.65 -9.93
N LEU A 209 26.18 10.59 -10.20
CA LEU A 209 27.60 10.70 -10.49
C LEU A 209 27.83 11.51 -11.76
N GLY A 210 27.08 11.25 -12.84
CA GLY A 210 27.14 12.00 -14.09
C GLY A 210 26.81 13.47 -13.91
N SER A 211 25.82 13.80 -13.06
CA SER A 211 25.46 15.18 -12.73
C SER A 211 26.57 15.87 -11.94
N ALA A 212 27.15 15.20 -10.94
CA ALA A 212 28.27 15.73 -10.18
C ALA A 212 29.48 15.99 -11.07
N LEU A 213 29.80 15.07 -11.98
CA LEU A 213 30.84 15.26 -12.99
C LEU A 213 30.50 16.46 -13.89
N TYR A 214 29.27 16.57 -14.38
CA TYR A 214 28.85 17.68 -15.25
C TYR A 214 29.03 19.07 -14.60
N PHE A 215 28.61 19.23 -13.33
CA PHE A 215 28.70 20.53 -12.66
C PHE A 215 30.11 20.89 -12.16
N PHE A 216 30.88 19.90 -11.73
CA PHE A 216 32.16 20.12 -11.05
C PHE A 216 33.39 19.66 -11.87
N TRP A 217 33.23 19.41 -13.17
CA TRP A 217 34.34 18.99 -14.03
C TRP A 217 35.46 20.06 -14.06
N PRO A 218 36.71 19.72 -13.69
CA PRO A 218 37.79 20.70 -13.51
C PRO A 218 38.15 21.53 -14.75
N TRP A 219 37.93 20.98 -15.94
CA TRP A 219 38.37 21.58 -17.21
C TRP A 219 37.31 22.43 -17.91
N THR A 220 36.19 22.70 -17.24
CA THR A 220 35.09 23.43 -17.88
C THR A 220 35.34 24.93 -17.87
N LYS A 221 35.17 25.57 -19.05
CA LYS A 221 35.53 26.98 -19.27
C LYS A 221 34.67 27.95 -18.45
N ASP A 222 33.35 27.77 -18.49
CA ASP A 222 32.42 28.55 -17.66
C ASP A 222 32.26 27.84 -16.31
N LYS A 223 32.61 28.50 -15.21
CA LYS A 223 32.38 27.96 -13.86
C LYS A 223 31.00 28.37 -13.37
N VAL A 224 30.42 27.55 -12.51
CA VAL A 224 29.13 27.86 -11.87
C VAL A 224 29.30 29.08 -10.96
N ASP A 225 28.42 30.06 -11.10
CA ASP A 225 28.37 31.21 -10.19
C ASP A 225 27.51 30.87 -8.97
N LEU A 226 28.12 30.87 -7.79
CA LEU A 226 27.46 30.56 -6.52
C LEU A 226 26.97 31.82 -5.79
N SER A 227 27.05 33.00 -6.41
CA SER A 227 26.61 34.26 -5.81
C SER A 227 25.14 34.25 -5.39
N GLN A 228 24.29 33.53 -6.11
CA GLN A 228 22.86 33.36 -5.84
C GLN A 228 22.54 32.11 -4.98
N TRP A 229 23.54 31.49 -4.36
CA TRP A 229 23.35 30.27 -3.58
C TRP A 229 22.81 30.56 -2.18
N HIS A 230 21.49 30.50 -2.02
CA HIS A 230 20.84 30.63 -0.72
C HIS A 230 20.97 29.34 0.09
N LEU A 231 21.90 29.30 1.04
CA LEU A 231 22.23 28.09 1.82
C LEU A 231 21.01 27.45 2.50
N LEU A 232 20.14 28.26 3.11
CA LEU A 232 18.96 27.78 3.83
C LEU A 232 17.96 27.11 2.88
N SER A 233 17.51 27.82 1.85
CA SER A 233 16.72 27.28 0.73
C SER A 233 17.27 25.98 0.19
N GLN A 234 18.57 25.99 -0.14
CA GLN A 234 19.22 24.85 -0.78
C GLN A 234 19.22 23.66 0.17
N SER A 235 19.56 23.84 1.45
CA SER A 235 19.53 22.75 2.43
C SER A 235 18.13 22.13 2.58
N LEU A 236 17.07 22.96 2.61
CA LEU A 236 15.69 22.51 2.72
C LEU A 236 15.22 21.80 1.45
N GLY A 237 15.57 22.33 0.27
CA GLY A 237 15.26 21.70 -1.02
C GLY A 237 15.98 20.36 -1.20
N TRP A 238 17.25 20.26 -0.79
CA TRP A 238 17.98 18.99 -0.83
C TRP A 238 17.42 17.97 0.15
N LEU A 239 16.99 18.40 1.33
CA LEU A 239 16.34 17.54 2.32
C LEU A 239 15.00 17.03 1.81
N SER A 240 14.16 17.88 1.22
CA SER A 240 12.87 17.46 0.66
C SER A 240 13.06 16.53 -0.55
N ALA A 241 14.02 16.84 -1.43
CA ALA A 241 14.39 15.97 -2.55
C ALA A 241 14.77 14.55 -2.09
N LEU A 242 15.56 14.45 -1.02
CA LEU A 242 15.94 13.17 -0.43
C LEU A 242 14.72 12.44 0.14
N LEU A 243 13.87 13.12 0.92
CA LEU A 243 12.66 12.53 1.49
C LEU A 243 11.70 12.02 0.43
N TYR A 244 11.45 12.80 -0.63
CA TYR A 244 10.60 12.37 -1.74
C TYR A 244 11.19 11.19 -2.51
N CYS A 245 12.49 11.20 -2.82
CA CYS A 245 13.14 10.04 -3.46
C CYS A 245 13.03 8.79 -2.59
N CYS A 246 13.41 8.90 -1.31
CA CYS A 246 13.42 7.77 -0.39
C CYS A 246 12.01 7.25 -0.05
N SER A 247 10.97 8.10 -0.10
CA SER A 247 9.59 7.70 0.24
C SER A 247 9.09 6.49 -0.56
N ARG A 248 9.51 6.34 -1.82
CA ARG A 248 9.07 5.22 -2.67
C ARG A 248 9.61 3.88 -2.17
N ILE A 249 10.76 3.86 -1.51
CA ILE A 249 11.42 2.63 -1.05
C ILE A 249 10.52 1.85 -0.07
N PRO A 250 9.95 2.46 1.00
CA PRO A 250 8.97 1.78 1.84
C PRO A 250 7.76 1.20 1.10
N GLN A 251 7.23 1.88 0.09
CA GLN A 251 6.10 1.35 -0.69
C GLN A 251 6.54 0.16 -1.56
N ILE A 252 7.69 0.25 -2.23
CA ILE A 252 8.29 -0.84 -3.00
C ILE A 252 8.51 -2.07 -2.10
N MET A 253 9.05 -1.86 -0.90
CA MET A 253 9.28 -2.92 0.09
C MET A 253 7.97 -3.53 0.59
N GLN A 254 6.93 -2.73 0.81
CA GLN A 254 5.62 -3.24 1.22
C GLN A 254 4.97 -4.07 0.11
N ASN A 255 5.01 -3.59 -1.13
CA ASN A 255 4.54 -4.36 -2.29
C ASN A 255 5.32 -5.67 -2.43
N PHE A 256 6.63 -5.63 -2.20
CA PHE A 256 7.50 -6.81 -2.24
C PHE A 256 7.15 -7.82 -1.14
N ARG A 257 6.94 -7.35 0.09
CA ARG A 257 6.56 -8.19 1.24
C ARG A 257 5.17 -8.79 1.07
N ASN A 258 4.24 -8.03 0.51
CA ASN A 258 2.85 -8.45 0.34
C ASN A 258 2.64 -9.27 -0.94
N GLU A 259 3.62 -9.32 -1.84
CA GLU A 259 3.51 -9.89 -3.20
C GLU A 259 2.27 -9.42 -3.97
N SER A 260 1.88 -8.18 -3.68
CA SER A 260 0.63 -7.63 -4.15
C SER A 260 0.71 -6.11 -4.10
N VAL A 261 0.02 -5.50 -5.04
CA VAL A 261 -0.24 -4.06 -5.14
C VAL A 261 -1.71 -3.75 -4.82
N GLU A 262 -2.42 -4.71 -4.23
CA GLU A 262 -3.84 -4.55 -3.93
C GLU A 262 -4.07 -3.45 -2.88
N GLY A 263 -4.96 -2.51 -3.19
CA GLY A 263 -5.23 -1.33 -2.36
C GLY A 263 -4.33 -0.13 -2.63
N LEU A 264 -3.35 -0.26 -3.55
CA LEU A 264 -2.56 0.85 -4.06
C LEU A 264 -3.16 1.35 -5.38
N SER A 265 -3.32 2.66 -5.53
CA SER A 265 -3.88 3.29 -6.72
C SER A 265 -2.80 3.49 -7.78
N LEU A 266 -2.88 2.73 -8.88
CA LEU A 266 -2.00 2.93 -10.03
C LEU A 266 -2.13 4.34 -10.62
N THR A 267 -3.35 4.87 -10.67
CA THR A 267 -3.67 6.17 -11.27
C THR A 267 -2.99 7.33 -10.52
N MET A 268 -2.88 7.25 -9.19
CA MET A 268 -2.11 8.23 -8.40
C MET A 268 -0.65 8.31 -8.88
N PHE A 269 -0.01 7.16 -9.06
CA PHE A 269 1.38 7.11 -9.54
C PHE A 269 1.52 7.58 -10.99
N VAL A 270 0.52 7.36 -11.84
CA VAL A 270 0.50 7.93 -13.20
C VAL A 270 0.50 9.46 -13.15
N PHE A 271 -0.36 10.07 -12.32
CA PHE A 271 -0.35 11.53 -12.15
C PHE A 271 0.97 12.04 -11.55
N SER A 272 1.56 11.32 -10.58
CA SER A 272 2.88 11.65 -10.01
C SER A 272 3.96 11.65 -11.10
N VAL A 273 4.03 10.61 -11.94
CA VAL A 273 5.04 10.49 -12.99
C VAL A 273 4.87 11.57 -14.06
N VAL A 274 3.63 11.81 -14.52
CA VAL A 274 3.37 12.87 -15.51
C VAL A 274 3.68 14.25 -14.92
N GLY A 275 3.28 14.51 -13.68
CA GLY A 275 3.57 15.76 -12.98
C GLY A 275 5.06 16.02 -12.81
N ASN A 276 5.82 15.00 -12.38
CA ASN A 276 7.27 15.08 -12.23
C ASN A 276 7.99 15.26 -13.57
N LEU A 277 7.60 14.51 -14.60
CA LEU A 277 8.23 14.59 -15.92
C LEU A 277 8.01 15.98 -16.54
N THR A 278 6.78 16.48 -16.52
CA THR A 278 6.45 17.82 -17.04
C THR A 278 7.14 18.92 -16.24
N TYR A 279 7.29 18.75 -14.92
CA TYR A 279 8.07 19.68 -14.10
C TYR A 279 9.55 19.73 -14.48
N CYS A 280 10.21 18.56 -14.63
CA CYS A 280 11.60 18.51 -15.08
C CYS A 280 11.77 19.16 -16.46
N VAL A 281 10.86 18.88 -17.40
CA VAL A 281 10.86 19.50 -18.73
C VAL A 281 10.72 21.02 -18.63
N SER A 282 9.86 21.53 -17.72
CA SER A 282 9.68 22.97 -17.53
C SER A 282 10.97 23.69 -17.12
N ILE A 283 11.76 23.08 -16.22
CA ILE A 283 13.05 23.65 -15.78
C ILE A 283 14.05 23.67 -16.95
N PHE A 284 14.17 22.55 -17.67
CA PHE A 284 15.07 22.45 -18.82
C PHE A 284 14.69 23.40 -19.97
N MET A 285 13.40 23.62 -20.18
CA MET A 285 12.91 24.57 -21.19
C MET A 285 13.11 26.03 -20.77
N LYS A 286 13.14 26.31 -19.46
CA LYS A 286 13.38 27.67 -18.96
C LYS A 286 14.83 28.10 -19.18
N SER A 287 15.81 27.25 -18.88
CA SER A 287 17.21 27.50 -19.19
C SER A 287 18.07 26.24 -19.05
N MET A 288 19.06 26.11 -19.95
CA MET A 288 20.12 25.09 -19.89
C MET A 288 21.44 25.64 -19.33
N ASP A 289 21.43 26.84 -18.76
CA ASP A 289 22.61 27.39 -18.11
C ASP A 289 23.02 26.57 -16.88
N ARG A 290 24.33 26.37 -16.69
CA ARG A 290 24.85 25.48 -15.64
C ARG A 290 24.60 26.02 -14.24
N THR A 291 24.63 27.34 -14.06
CA THR A 291 24.33 27.96 -12.77
C THR A 291 22.85 27.80 -12.44
N TYR A 292 21.97 28.13 -13.39
CA TYR A 292 20.54 27.94 -13.24
C TYR A 292 20.16 26.49 -12.93
N LEU A 293 20.73 25.53 -13.66
CA LEU A 293 20.46 24.10 -13.46
C LEU A 293 20.99 23.62 -12.10
N LEU A 294 22.15 24.09 -11.63
CA LEU A 294 22.67 23.70 -10.31
C LEU A 294 21.79 24.26 -9.18
N ILE A 295 21.36 25.52 -9.30
CA ILE A 295 20.43 26.13 -8.33
C ILE A 295 19.14 25.31 -8.27
N ASN A 296 18.57 24.93 -9.42
CA ASN A 296 17.32 24.18 -9.51
C ASN A 296 17.49 22.65 -9.30
N PHE A 297 18.73 22.19 -9.10
CA PHE A 297 19.05 20.77 -9.06
C PHE A 297 18.36 19.97 -7.95
N PRO A 298 18.14 20.50 -6.72
CA PRO A 298 17.39 19.77 -5.70
C PRO A 298 15.99 19.37 -6.18
N TRP A 299 15.28 20.29 -6.84
CA TRP A 299 13.94 20.04 -7.37
C TRP A 299 13.94 19.09 -8.56
N LEU A 300 14.96 19.18 -9.44
CA LEU A 300 15.21 18.21 -10.50
C LEU A 300 15.49 16.82 -9.94
N LEU A 301 16.27 16.70 -8.87
CA LEU A 301 16.55 15.42 -8.25
C LEU A 301 15.32 14.86 -7.54
N GLY A 302 14.58 15.69 -6.81
CA GLY A 302 13.33 15.28 -6.13
C GLY A 302 12.26 14.81 -7.11
N SER A 303 12.16 15.45 -8.28
CA SER A 303 11.14 15.12 -9.29
C SER A 303 11.61 14.05 -10.27
N GLY A 304 12.81 14.20 -10.84
CA GLY A 304 13.39 13.25 -11.79
C GLY A 304 13.92 11.98 -11.13
N GLY A 305 14.50 12.09 -9.93
CA GLY A 305 15.00 10.96 -9.16
C GLY A 305 13.90 10.02 -8.69
N THR A 306 12.71 10.55 -8.37
CA THR A 306 11.55 9.71 -8.00
C THR A 306 11.06 8.85 -9.16
N LEU A 307 11.24 9.27 -10.41
CA LEU A 307 10.81 8.49 -11.60
C LEU A 307 11.42 7.08 -11.62
N PHE A 308 12.69 6.92 -11.25
CA PHE A 308 13.35 5.60 -11.20
C PHE A 308 12.61 4.63 -10.27
N PHE A 309 12.13 5.14 -9.14
CA PHE A 309 11.38 4.35 -8.16
C PHE A 309 9.91 4.19 -8.54
N ASP A 310 9.29 5.21 -9.13
CA ASP A 310 7.92 5.14 -9.63
C ASP A 310 7.80 4.09 -10.75
N PHE A 311 8.78 3.99 -11.65
CA PHE A 311 8.85 2.91 -12.65
C PHE A 311 9.05 1.52 -12.02
N THR A 312 9.75 1.42 -10.89
CA THR A 312 9.80 0.16 -10.13
C THR A 312 8.43 -0.23 -9.60
N ILE A 313 7.64 0.74 -9.13
CA ILE A 313 6.27 0.49 -8.67
C ILE A 313 5.37 0.07 -9.84
N PHE A 314 5.47 0.70 -11.01
CA PHE A 314 4.76 0.25 -12.21
C PHE A 314 5.15 -1.17 -12.63
N PHE A 315 6.44 -1.50 -12.55
CA PHE A 315 6.92 -2.84 -12.81
C PHE A 315 6.33 -3.87 -11.83
N GLN A 316 6.22 -3.52 -10.55
CA GLN A 316 5.52 -4.34 -9.55
C GLN A 316 4.03 -4.49 -9.88
N PHE A 317 3.35 -3.41 -10.30
CA PHE A 317 1.95 -3.47 -10.74
C PHE A 317 1.77 -4.46 -11.90
N TYR A 318 2.63 -4.38 -12.91
CA TYR A 318 2.57 -5.28 -14.06
C TYR A 318 2.81 -6.73 -13.64
N THR A 319 3.90 -6.99 -12.91
CA THR A 319 4.35 -8.34 -12.59
C THR A 319 3.40 -9.05 -11.63
N TYR A 320 2.97 -8.40 -10.54
CA TYR A 320 2.07 -9.02 -9.57
C TYR A 320 0.65 -9.23 -10.10
N GLN A 321 0.17 -8.36 -11.00
CA GLN A 321 -1.10 -8.58 -11.69
C GLN A 321 -1.03 -9.77 -12.66
N GLN A 322 0.08 -9.93 -13.39
CA GLN A 322 0.28 -11.06 -14.29
C GLN A 322 0.35 -12.38 -13.50
N HIS A 323 1.12 -12.42 -12.41
CA HIS A 323 1.22 -13.56 -11.51
C HIS A 323 -0.15 -13.96 -10.93
N ARG A 324 -0.99 -12.99 -10.56
CA ARG A 324 -2.35 -13.27 -10.10
C ARG A 324 -3.20 -13.91 -11.19
N LYS A 325 -3.16 -13.38 -12.42
CA LYS A 325 -3.93 -13.92 -13.56
C LYS A 325 -3.51 -15.34 -13.91
N SER A 326 -2.22 -15.67 -13.89
CA SER A 326 -1.75 -17.04 -14.16
C SER A 326 -2.29 -18.02 -13.13
N ASN A 327 -2.28 -17.64 -11.85
CA ASN A 327 -2.74 -18.51 -10.77
C ASN A 327 -4.26 -18.73 -10.79
N THR A 328 -5.03 -17.75 -11.28
CA THR A 328 -6.48 -17.91 -11.49
C THR A 328 -6.80 -18.80 -12.68
N LEU A 329 -5.97 -18.82 -13.74
CA LEU A 329 -6.17 -19.67 -14.91
C LEU A 329 -5.75 -21.14 -14.69
N SER A 330 -4.92 -21.40 -13.68
CA SER A 330 -4.48 -22.74 -13.30
C SER A 330 -5.41 -23.43 -12.28
N GLN A 331 -6.47 -22.75 -11.80
CA GLN A 331 -7.47 -23.29 -10.87
C GLN A 331 -8.79 -23.58 -11.58
#